data_AF-A0A160UJI4-F1
#
_entry.id   AF-A0A160UJI4-F1
#
_cell.length_a   1.000
_cell.length_b   1.000
_cell.length_c   1.000
_cell.angle_alpha   90.00
_cell.angle_beta   90.00
_cell.angle_gamma   90.00
#
_symmetry.space_group_name_H-M   'P 1'
#
loop_
_entity.id
_entity.type
_entity.pdbx_description
1 polymer ?
#
loop_
_entity_poly.entity_id
_entity_poly.type
_entity_poly.pdbx_seq_one_letter_code
_entity_poly.pdbx_strand_id
1 'polypeptide(L)' 'MTVTCVNCDDFGWVCENHPQRPWDGPRACTCGGAGAPCPACNAAGEGEVPRMPEGFRVEVDKDGWRH' A
#
# COMPACT_ATOMS: atom_id res chain seq x y z
N MET A 1 19.34 -13.33 5.69
CA MET A 1 18.99 -11.95 6.03
C MET A 1 17.88 -11.54 5.09
N THR A 2 16.64 -11.48 5.57
CA THR A 2 15.54 -10.90 4.79
C THR A 2 15.83 -9.41 4.69
N VAL A 3 16.22 -8.93 3.51
CA VAL A 3 16.43 -7.50 3.27
C VAL A 3 15.06 -6.84 3.37
N THR A 4 14.83 -6.14 4.47
CA THR A 4 13.61 -5.36 4.66
C THR A 4 13.65 -4.15 3.73
N CYS A 5 12.53 -3.84 3.07
CA CYS A 5 12.46 -2.67 2.20
C CYS A 5 12.50 -1.38 3.05
N VAL A 6 13.61 -0.64 3.00
CA VAL A 6 13.81 0.58 3.81
C VAL A 6 12.80 1.70 3.56
N ASN A 7 12.15 1.69 2.38
CA ASN A 7 11.18 2.72 2.00
C ASN A 7 9.82 2.51 2.69
N CYS A 8 9.41 1.25 2.85
CA CYS A 8 8.08 0.90 3.36
C CYS A 8 8.10 -0.02 4.59
N ASP A 9 9.25 -0.40 5.12
CA ASP A 9 9.38 -1.38 6.23
C ASP A 9 8.65 -2.71 5.95
N ASP A 10 8.77 -3.20 4.71
CA ASP A 10 8.05 -4.38 4.18
C ASP A 10 6.51 -4.28 4.18
N PHE A 11 5.96 -3.13 4.55
CA PHE A 11 4.52 -2.85 4.46
C PHE A 11 4.01 -2.91 3.02
N GLY A 12 4.90 -2.64 2.04
CA GLY A 12 4.55 -2.63 0.61
C GLY A 12 3.89 -1.34 0.14
N TRP A 13 3.66 -0.37 1.03
CA TRP A 13 3.02 0.89 0.72
C TRP A 13 3.78 2.08 1.33
N VAL A 14 3.83 3.16 0.58
CA VAL A 14 4.49 4.42 0.96
C VAL A 14 3.48 5.55 0.89
N CYS A 15 3.77 6.66 1.56
CA CYS A 15 2.95 7.86 1.41
C CYS A 15 3.07 8.39 -0.02
N GLU A 16 1.94 8.68 -0.67
CA GLU A 16 1.91 9.23 -2.03
C GLU A 16 2.70 10.55 -2.13
N ASN A 17 2.58 11.42 -1.12
CA ASN A 17 3.30 12.69 -1.06
C ASN A 17 4.79 12.53 -0.71
N HIS A 18 5.15 11.44 -0.04
CA HIS A 18 6.52 11.19 0.43
C HIS A 18 6.90 9.73 0.18
N PRO A 19 7.34 9.36 -1.04
CA PRO A 19 7.59 7.97 -1.44
C PRO A 19 8.70 7.25 -0.66
N GLN A 20 9.43 7.96 0.19
CA GLN A 20 10.49 7.45 1.07
C GLN A 20 9.98 7.17 2.50
N ARG A 21 8.71 7.48 2.78
CA ARG A 21 8.08 7.26 4.08
C ARG A 21 7.01 6.16 3.94
N PRO A 22 6.95 5.20 4.86
CA PRO A 22 5.85 4.26 4.92
C PRO A 22 4.50 4.99 4.98
N TRP A 23 3.48 4.42 4.35
CA TRP A 23 2.12 4.96 4.46
C TRP A 23 1.56 4.75 5.88
N ASP A 24 1.81 3.57 6.44
CA ASP A 24 1.38 3.19 7.79
C ASP A 24 2.56 2.58 8.58
N GLY A 25 2.34 2.36 9.88
CA GLY A 25 3.31 1.78 10.80
C GLY A 25 4.11 2.81 11.61
N PRO A 26 5.10 2.36 12.40
CA PRO A 26 5.80 3.19 13.38
C PRO A 26 6.55 4.40 12.80
N ARG A 27 6.93 4.35 11.51
CA ARG A 27 7.62 5.43 10.79
C ARG A 27 6.73 6.14 9.76
N ALA A 28 5.42 5.96 9.84
CA ALA A 28 4.48 6.54 8.89
C ALA A 28 4.69 8.05 8.72
N CYS A 29 4.41 8.56 7.53
CA CYS A 29 4.69 9.96 7.20
C CYS A 29 3.91 10.98 8.05
N THR A 30 2.77 10.61 8.64
CA THR A 30 1.88 11.48 9.43
C THR A 30 1.32 12.73 8.74
N CYS A 31 1.59 12.94 7.43
CA CYS A 31 1.15 14.13 6.71
C CYS A 31 -0.31 14.09 6.21
N GLY A 32 -1.01 12.97 6.41
CA GLY A 32 -2.39 12.77 5.93
C GLY A 32 -2.51 12.43 4.44
N GLY A 33 -1.40 12.21 3.73
CA GLY A 33 -1.43 11.73 2.35
C GLY A 33 -1.94 10.30 2.21
N ALA A 34 -2.51 9.97 1.06
CA ALA A 34 -2.96 8.62 0.74
C ALA A 34 -1.79 7.63 0.60
N GLY A 35 -2.12 6.34 0.60
CA GLY A 35 -1.17 5.27 0.39
C GLY A 35 -0.97 4.98 -1.10
N ALA A 36 0.28 4.86 -1.51
CA ALA A 36 0.68 4.43 -2.84
C ALA A 36 1.52 3.15 -2.74
N PRO A 37 1.47 2.26 -3.76
CA PRO A 37 2.35 1.10 -3.80
C PRO A 37 3.83 1.50 -3.72
N CYS A 38 4.60 0.76 -2.92
CA CYS A 38 6.03 1.02 -2.78
C CYS A 38 6.74 0.79 -4.13
N PRO A 39 7.39 1.81 -4.73
CA PRO A 39 8.02 1.66 -6.03
C PRO A 39 9.26 0.73 -5.99
N ALA A 40 9.81 0.43 -4.80
CA ALA A 40 10.98 -0.42 -4.66
C ALA A 40 10.64 -1.92 -4.53
N CYS A 41 9.50 -2.28 -3.94
CA CYS A 41 9.18 -3.69 -3.62
C CYS A 41 7.74 -4.11 -3.94
N ASN A 42 6.89 -3.16 -4.33
CA ASN A 42 5.48 -3.36 -4.64
C ASN A 42 5.05 -2.55 -5.87
N ALA A 43 5.97 -2.34 -6.83
CA ALA A 43 5.68 -1.66 -8.08
C ALA A 43 4.85 -2.59 -8.97
N ALA A 44 3.53 -2.53 -8.84
CA ALA A 44 2.65 -3.18 -9.81
C ALA A 44 2.64 -2.35 -11.09
N GLY A 45 2.99 -2.98 -12.21
CA GLY A 45 2.90 -2.36 -13.54
C GLY A 45 1.46 -2.07 -13.95
N GLU A 46 1.30 -1.44 -15.11
CA GLU A 46 0.00 -1.12 -15.69
C GLU A 46 -0.78 -2.42 -15.99
N GLY A 47 -1.79 -2.72 -15.17
CA GLY A 47 -2.59 -3.95 -15.24
C GLY A 47 -2.24 -5.03 -14.20
N GLU A 48 -1.19 -4.84 -13.40
CA GLU A 48 -0.92 -5.68 -12.23
C GLU A 48 -1.56 -5.08 -10.98
N VAL A 49 -2.05 -5.95 -10.09
CA VAL A 49 -2.64 -5.54 -8.81
C VAL A 49 -1.50 -5.46 -7.78
N PRO A 50 -1.27 -4.32 -7.13
CA PRO A 50 -0.31 -4.23 -6.03
C PRO A 50 -0.62 -5.24 -4.94
N ARG A 51 0.42 -5.73 -4.26
CA ARG A 51 0.24 -6.54 -3.06
C ARG A 51 -0.58 -5.73 -2.05
N MET A 52 -1.78 -6.20 -1.75
CA MET A 52 -2.63 -5.59 -0.74
C MET A 52 -2.02 -5.81 0.65
N PRO A 53 -2.17 -4.86 1.59
CA PRO A 53 -1.75 -5.07 2.97
C PRO A 53 -2.44 -6.30 3.58
N GLU A 54 -1.75 -7.05 4.45
CA GLU A 54 -2.37 -8.14 5.20
C GLU A 54 -3.55 -7.60 6.03
N GLY A 55 -4.74 -8.17 5.80
CA GLY A 55 -5.98 -7.73 6.47
C GLY A 55 -6.86 -6.76 5.66
N PHE A 56 -6.40 -6.28 4.49
CA PHE A 56 -7.26 -5.52 3.58
C PHE A 56 -8.26 -6.46 2.89
N ARG A 57 -9.46 -6.58 3.45
CA ARG A 57 -10.59 -7.25 2.81
C ARG A 57 -11.32 -6.24 1.94
N VAL A 58 -11.21 -6.37 0.62
CA VAL A 58 -12.21 -5.77 -0.27
C VAL A 58 -13.47 -6.61 -0.13
N GLU A 59 -14.38 -6.19 0.72
CA GLU A 59 -15.77 -6.63 0.67
C GLU A 59 -16.37 -6.00 -0.59
N VAL A 60 -16.12 -6.64 -1.75
CA VAL A 60 -16.92 -6.38 -2.94
C VAL A 60 -18.32 -6.91 -2.62
N ASP A 61 -19.19 -6.01 -2.19
CA ASP A 61 -20.61 -6.30 -2.08
C ASP A 61 -21.09 -6.79 -3.46
N LYS A 62 -21.40 -8.09 -3.53
CA LYS A 62 -21.88 -8.76 -4.74
C LYS A 62 -23.41 -8.67 -4.85
N ASP A 63 -24.09 -7.97 -3.94
CA ASP A 63 -25.52 -7.78 -4.01
C ASP A 63 -25.82 -6.57 -4.89
N GLY A 64 -25.92 -6.88 -6.19
CA GLY A 64 -26.24 -5.94 -7.25
C GLY A 64 -27.34 -4.96 -6.86
N TRP A 65 -27.11 -3.70 -7.21
CA TRP A 65 -28.05 -2.59 -7.14
C TRP A 65 -29.46 -3.04 -7.54
N ARG A 66 -30.32 -3.25 -6.53
CA ARG A 66 -31.76 -3.42 -6.73
C ARG A 66 -32.37 -2.03 -6.85
N HIS A 67 -32.56 -1.58 -8.09
CA HIS A 67 -33.45 -0.48 -8.43
C HIS A 67 -34.89 -1.00 -8.49
#